data_AF-A0A952USS2-F1
#
_entry.id   AF-A0A952USS2-F1
#
_cell.length_a   1.000
_cell.length_b   1.000
_cell.length_c   1.000
_cell.angle_alpha   90.00
_cell.angle_beta   90.00
_cell.angle_gamma   90.00
#
_symmetry.space_group_name_H-M   'P 1'
#
loop_
_entity.id
_entity.type
_entity.pdbx_description
1 polymer ?
#
loop_
_entity_poly.entity_id
_entity_poly.type
_entity_poly.pdbx_seq_one_letter_code
_entity_poly.pdbx_strand_id
1 'polypeptide(L)'
;MTGARFGTARLTSARLTSAPLTSVLLALAWGCQRGADPAPGEQVEPGPPALAVPAEEAPERRCAARIQSLTEAPELPGAPGFERTRSVVLARAKAEPVLFWRTPAEADDGNKEVVTLRQRLKLGPNAGFALHSLYGVVRSRPEIARSLLLREGYLYAEDPELATAMVHVVELHHLFRSPVLYIQRGAEVLRVEKAPKGFWYEYASGPERGRRARLFLLDRVAETEAELSRPLHYELRALAYRLGFEELRVKRLTEGAVLAELRYGDLWVESVLRASGAALELECEAGARREPLVSETDQSPSAAADSKTNQSPSAASDIKADQSPSPAPVSRADESAPSEAPGGDVHREELEAVRALIKRRAALMRVKQRAIAQQVEEALPFDEPRTEIGQQDGNLRPAWIWAFNHGWDSYTFNDDGYAVFDASGRPLIPQVCIDFITDTLERTSGTWWTARTDTRQRVRGLLDFNEIGIKNRRSVQVVADFAYEHPELFDVYELPVEERHPFIFRDRFFGYLHEHRDRFRVGDVVTIHGPRNNGVVAWHSFFVYETDPITGMPTLVAGNAGKPRIRTWENELRSSPRRSIKHRLRPRLEWLESFITPDPSLAGSVPELSSSPG
;
A
#
# COMPACT_ATOMS: atom_id res chain seq x y z
N MET A 1 28.92 -57.02 1.32
CA MET A 1 29.36 -57.27 -0.07
C MET A 1 28.12 -57.37 -0.95
N THR A 2 27.75 -56.28 -1.62
CA THR A 2 26.91 -56.24 -2.83
C THR A 2 26.90 -54.78 -3.28
N GLY A 3 27.70 -54.47 -4.30
CA GLY A 3 27.85 -53.14 -4.86
C GLY A 3 26.80 -52.86 -5.93
N ALA A 4 26.13 -51.71 -5.84
CA ALA A 4 25.30 -51.16 -6.90
C ALA A 4 26.05 -49.98 -7.55
N ARG A 5 26.40 -50.14 -8.82
CA ARG A 5 27.06 -49.14 -9.67
C ARG A 5 26.02 -48.10 -10.12
N PHE A 6 26.24 -46.83 -9.79
CA PHE A 6 25.52 -45.72 -10.40
C PHE A 6 26.15 -45.39 -11.77
N GLY A 7 25.34 -45.54 -12.83
CA GLY A 7 25.70 -45.13 -14.19
C GLY A 7 25.55 -43.62 -14.35
N THR A 8 26.63 -42.95 -14.74
CA THR A 8 26.64 -41.54 -15.13
C THR A 8 26.05 -41.38 -16.53
N ALA A 9 24.90 -40.72 -16.65
CA ALA A 9 24.36 -40.27 -17.93
C ALA A 9 25.08 -38.98 -18.36
N ARG A 10 25.78 -39.03 -19.51
CA ARG A 10 26.35 -37.86 -20.19
C ARG A 10 25.21 -37.10 -20.88
N LEU A 11 24.99 -35.85 -20.46
CA LEU A 11 24.18 -34.89 -21.20
C LEU A 11 25.04 -34.30 -22.32
N THR A 12 24.73 -34.64 -23.56
CA THR A 12 25.30 -34.01 -24.76
C THR A 12 24.59 -32.69 -25.03
N SER A 13 25.33 -31.58 -24.88
CA SER A 13 24.89 -30.23 -25.27
C SER A 13 24.69 -30.15 -26.79
N ALA A 14 23.44 -30.00 -27.23
CA ALA A 14 23.12 -29.64 -28.60
C ALA A 14 23.44 -28.14 -28.81
N ARG A 15 24.32 -27.86 -29.78
CA ARG A 15 24.64 -26.51 -30.24
C ARG A 15 23.45 -25.95 -31.02
N LEU A 16 22.83 -24.90 -30.51
CA LEU A 16 21.91 -24.05 -31.28
C LEU A 16 22.73 -23.12 -32.17
N THR A 17 22.65 -23.37 -33.47
CA THR A 17 23.17 -22.51 -34.53
C THR A 17 22.32 -21.24 -34.64
N SER A 18 22.96 -20.10 -34.47
CA SER A 18 22.46 -18.75 -34.73
C SER A 18 22.11 -18.55 -36.22
N ALA A 19 20.87 -18.17 -36.50
CA ALA A 19 20.46 -17.63 -37.80
C ALA A 19 20.73 -16.11 -37.85
N PRO A 20 21.14 -15.54 -38.99
CA PRO A 20 21.39 -14.11 -39.12
C PRO A 20 20.07 -13.33 -39.27
N LEU A 21 19.95 -12.24 -38.52
CA LEU A 21 18.91 -11.22 -38.66
C LEU A 21 19.17 -10.41 -39.92
N THR A 22 18.26 -10.52 -40.88
CA THR A 22 18.23 -9.71 -42.11
C THR A 22 17.69 -8.33 -41.77
N SER A 23 18.56 -7.31 -41.83
CA SER A 23 18.20 -5.90 -41.73
C SER A 23 17.38 -5.46 -42.95
N VAL A 24 16.13 -5.05 -42.76
CA VAL A 24 15.35 -4.33 -43.77
C VAL A 24 15.47 -2.82 -43.47
N LEU A 25 16.28 -2.15 -44.30
CA LEU A 25 16.34 -0.70 -44.43
C LEU A 25 15.10 -0.24 -45.20
N LEU A 26 14.17 0.46 -44.53
CA LEU A 26 13.14 1.23 -45.22
C LEU A 26 13.66 2.65 -45.46
N ALA A 27 13.95 2.96 -46.72
CA ALA A 27 14.28 4.30 -47.18
C ALA A 27 12.99 5.12 -47.30
N LEU A 28 12.87 6.19 -46.52
CA LEU A 28 11.88 7.24 -46.74
C LEU A 28 12.43 8.21 -47.79
N ALA A 29 11.88 8.13 -48.99
CA ALA A 29 12.13 9.08 -50.07
C ALA A 29 11.46 10.42 -49.73
N TRP A 30 12.28 11.44 -49.52
CA TRP A 30 11.87 12.84 -49.56
C TRP A 30 11.60 13.23 -51.02
N GLY A 31 10.32 13.28 -51.39
CA GLY A 31 9.87 13.85 -52.65
C GLY A 31 9.81 15.38 -52.55
N CYS A 32 10.82 16.06 -53.08
CA CYS A 32 10.77 17.49 -53.38
C CYS A 32 9.74 17.76 -54.48
N GLN A 33 8.57 18.32 -54.15
CA GLN A 33 7.68 18.92 -55.14
C GLN A 33 8.11 20.38 -55.37
N ARG A 34 8.72 20.61 -56.54
CA ARG A 34 8.95 21.94 -57.11
C ARG A 34 7.62 22.57 -57.52
N GLY A 35 7.49 23.85 -57.20
CA GLY A 35 6.32 24.68 -57.48
C GLY A 35 5.96 24.74 -58.96
N ALA A 36 4.64 24.69 -59.20
CA ALA A 36 4.01 25.18 -60.42
C ALA A 36 3.45 26.56 -60.11
N ASP A 37 3.71 27.53 -60.99
CA ASP A 37 3.15 28.88 -60.93
C ASP A 37 1.61 28.84 -60.99
N PRO A 38 0.92 29.69 -60.22
CA PRO A 38 -0.53 29.77 -60.25
C PRO A 38 -1.00 30.38 -61.58
N ALA A 39 -1.90 29.68 -62.26
CA ALA A 39 -2.63 30.21 -63.41
C ALA A 39 -3.47 31.44 -62.98
N PRO A 40 -3.50 32.51 -63.78
CA PRO A 40 -4.31 33.68 -63.48
C PRO A 40 -5.77 33.43 -63.85
N GLY A 41 -6.67 33.63 -62.89
CA GLY A 41 -8.06 34.03 -63.15
C GLY A 41 -9.08 32.90 -63.22
N GLU A 42 -9.29 32.19 -62.10
CA GLU A 42 -10.55 31.49 -61.87
C GLU A 42 -11.32 32.25 -60.78
N GLN A 43 -12.40 32.93 -61.18
CA GLN A 43 -13.29 33.63 -60.25
C GLN A 43 -14.03 32.59 -59.43
N VAL A 44 -13.59 32.42 -58.18
CA VAL A 44 -14.27 31.61 -57.17
C VAL A 44 -15.62 32.27 -56.89
N GLU A 45 -16.71 31.63 -57.28
CA GLU A 45 -18.05 32.02 -56.85
C GLU A 45 -18.10 32.05 -55.30
N PRO A 46 -18.75 33.06 -54.69
CA PRO A 46 -18.86 33.17 -53.25
C PRO A 46 -19.59 31.93 -52.72
N GLY A 47 -18.82 31.02 -52.12
CA GLY A 47 -19.35 29.85 -51.45
C GLY A 47 -20.34 30.26 -50.37
N PRO A 48 -21.36 29.41 -50.09
CA PRO A 48 -22.37 29.69 -49.08
C PRO A 48 -21.71 30.11 -47.76
N PRO A 49 -22.32 31.05 -47.00
CA PRO A 49 -21.74 31.57 -45.76
C PRO A 49 -21.35 30.39 -44.88
N ALA A 50 -20.06 30.31 -44.54
CA ALA A 50 -19.52 29.27 -43.69
C ALA A 50 -20.40 29.18 -42.43
N LEU A 51 -21.07 28.04 -42.25
CA LEU A 51 -21.83 27.75 -41.04
C LEU A 51 -20.88 28.03 -39.87
N ALA A 52 -21.23 29.01 -39.04
CA ALA A 52 -20.41 29.40 -37.90
C ALA A 52 -20.13 28.14 -37.08
N VAL A 53 -18.85 27.74 -37.04
CA VAL A 53 -18.42 26.65 -36.16
C VAL A 53 -18.83 27.10 -34.76
N PRO A 54 -19.69 26.35 -34.05
CA PRO A 54 -20.12 26.74 -32.72
C PRO A 54 -18.86 26.98 -31.89
N ALA A 55 -18.77 28.18 -31.30
CA ALA A 55 -17.63 28.56 -30.48
C ALA A 55 -17.38 27.45 -29.46
N GLU A 56 -16.18 26.89 -29.47
CA GLU A 56 -15.86 25.74 -28.63
C GLU A 56 -16.12 26.13 -27.17
N GLU A 57 -17.07 25.46 -26.52
CA GLU A 57 -17.41 25.76 -25.13
C GLU A 57 -16.15 25.62 -24.27
N ALA A 58 -15.88 26.65 -23.45
CA ALA A 58 -14.74 26.65 -22.56
C ALA A 58 -14.71 25.35 -21.74
N PRO A 59 -13.55 24.66 -21.63
CA PRO A 59 -13.43 23.37 -20.94
C PRO A 59 -14.06 23.34 -19.54
N GLU A 60 -14.00 24.45 -18.81
CA GLU A 60 -14.62 24.63 -17.49
C GLU A 60 -16.15 24.52 -17.53
N ARG A 61 -16.80 25.13 -18.54
CA ARG A 61 -18.26 25.02 -18.72
C ARG A 61 -18.66 23.59 -19.07
N ARG A 62 -17.88 22.90 -19.91
CA ARG A 62 -18.10 21.48 -20.24
C ARG A 62 -17.99 20.61 -18.98
N CYS A 63 -17.00 20.86 -18.13
CA CYS A 63 -16.85 20.10 -16.89
C CYS A 63 -17.97 20.40 -15.88
N ALA A 64 -18.36 21.66 -15.71
CA ALA A 64 -19.48 22.03 -14.84
C ALA A 64 -20.79 21.36 -15.29
N ALA A 65 -21.09 21.37 -16.60
CA ALA A 65 -22.25 20.67 -17.15
C ALA A 65 -22.18 19.16 -16.91
N ARG A 66 -20.99 18.57 -16.99
CA ARG A 66 -20.77 17.16 -16.70
C ARG A 66 -21.00 16.81 -15.22
N ILE A 67 -20.51 17.65 -14.31
CA ILE A 67 -20.74 17.52 -12.86
C ILE A 67 -22.23 17.61 -12.54
N GLN A 68 -22.93 18.60 -13.11
CA GLN A 68 -24.39 18.75 -12.96
C GLN A 68 -25.12 17.47 -13.43
N SER A 69 -24.79 16.97 -14.62
CA SER A 69 -25.38 15.74 -15.16
C SER A 69 -25.16 14.52 -14.24
N LEU A 70 -23.95 14.36 -13.66
CA LEU A 70 -23.68 13.28 -12.71
C LEU A 70 -24.36 13.48 -11.36
N THR A 71 -24.61 14.72 -10.95
CA THR A 71 -25.37 15.08 -9.74
C THR A 71 -26.86 14.78 -9.89
N GLU A 72 -27.37 14.69 -11.12
CA GLU A 72 -28.77 14.33 -11.42
C GLU A 72 -28.95 12.84 -11.73
N ALA A 73 -27.89 12.12 -12.06
CA ALA A 73 -27.94 10.69 -12.40
C ALA A 73 -28.45 9.79 -11.24
N PRO A 74 -28.84 8.54 -11.48
CA PRO A 74 -29.09 7.60 -10.39
C PRO A 74 -27.79 7.28 -9.63
N GLU A 75 -27.82 7.39 -8.30
CA GLU A 75 -26.68 7.05 -7.45
C GLU A 75 -26.63 5.56 -7.15
N LEU A 76 -25.44 4.98 -7.27
CA LEU A 76 -25.17 3.60 -6.89
C LEU A 76 -24.81 3.51 -5.40
N PRO A 77 -25.23 2.43 -4.71
CA PRO A 77 -25.15 2.35 -3.26
C PRO A 77 -23.73 2.16 -2.71
N GLY A 78 -22.77 1.75 -3.55
CA GLY A 78 -21.43 1.39 -3.10
C GLY A 78 -21.40 0.20 -2.14
N ALA A 79 -20.35 0.11 -1.31
CA ALA A 79 -20.24 -0.90 -0.25
C ALA A 79 -20.24 -0.27 1.15
N PRO A 80 -21.37 0.33 1.60
CA PRO A 80 -21.39 1.20 2.78
C PRO A 80 -20.97 0.47 4.06
N GLY A 81 -21.18 -0.84 4.16
CA GLY A 81 -20.69 -1.65 5.27
C GLY A 81 -19.17 -1.68 5.35
N PHE A 82 -18.51 -1.93 4.22
CA PHE A 82 -17.06 -1.89 4.11
C PHE A 82 -16.52 -0.47 4.23
N GLU A 83 -17.14 0.53 3.60
CA GLU A 83 -16.64 1.91 3.64
C GLU A 83 -16.59 2.48 5.07
N ARG A 84 -17.52 2.09 5.95
CA ARG A 84 -17.49 2.48 7.37
C ARG A 84 -16.28 1.93 8.14
N THR A 85 -15.77 0.76 7.75
CA THR A 85 -14.65 0.08 8.43
C THR A 85 -13.37 0.05 7.61
N ARG A 86 -13.38 0.66 6.42
CA ARG A 86 -12.32 0.60 5.40
C ARG A 86 -10.94 0.89 5.96
N SER A 87 -10.78 1.99 6.69
CA SER A 87 -9.49 2.42 7.23
C SER A 87 -8.87 1.33 8.13
N VAL A 88 -9.68 0.76 9.03
CA VAL A 88 -9.24 -0.30 9.96
C VAL A 88 -9.03 -1.62 9.22
N VAL A 89 -9.93 -2.00 8.30
CA VAL A 89 -9.80 -3.24 7.53
C VAL A 89 -8.53 -3.23 6.68
N LEU A 90 -8.28 -2.15 5.92
CA LEU A 90 -7.12 -2.05 5.03
C LEU A 90 -5.79 -1.88 5.78
N ALA A 91 -5.81 -1.34 7.01
CA ALA A 91 -4.62 -1.27 7.86
C ALA A 91 -4.25 -2.62 8.50
N ARG A 92 -5.21 -3.55 8.59
CA ARG A 92 -5.04 -4.85 9.26
C ARG A 92 -4.87 -6.02 8.29
N ALA A 93 -5.66 -6.04 7.22
CA ALA A 93 -5.67 -7.06 6.18
C ALA A 93 -5.01 -6.54 4.89
N LYS A 94 -4.09 -7.33 4.32
CA LYS A 94 -3.46 -6.97 3.04
C LYS A 94 -4.52 -7.00 1.95
N ALA A 95 -4.66 -5.91 1.22
CA ALA A 95 -5.76 -5.67 0.31
C ALA A 95 -5.34 -4.77 -0.85
N GLU A 96 -6.05 -4.86 -1.97
CA GLU A 96 -5.98 -3.86 -3.03
C GLU A 96 -7.00 -2.75 -2.75
N PRO A 97 -6.61 -1.45 -2.67
CA PRO A 97 -7.56 -0.38 -2.41
C PRO A 97 -8.46 -0.16 -3.63
N VAL A 98 -9.66 -0.73 -3.56
CA VAL A 98 -10.68 -0.60 -4.60
C VAL A 98 -11.91 0.14 -4.08
N LEU A 99 -12.68 0.77 -4.96
CA LEU A 99 -13.99 1.36 -4.66
C LEU A 99 -15.09 0.48 -5.24
N PHE A 100 -15.92 -0.13 -4.41
CA PHE A 100 -17.05 -0.90 -4.90
C PHE A 100 -18.22 0.00 -5.29
N TRP A 101 -18.85 -0.26 -6.43
CA TRP A 101 -20.11 0.39 -6.84
C TRP A 101 -21.37 -0.25 -6.26
N ARG A 102 -21.24 -1.47 -5.72
CA ARG A 102 -22.23 -2.15 -4.88
C ARG A 102 -21.53 -3.20 -4.03
N THR A 103 -22.13 -3.57 -2.91
CA THR A 103 -21.63 -4.70 -2.09
C THR A 103 -21.70 -6.00 -2.91
N PRO A 104 -20.61 -6.82 -2.96
CA PRO A 104 -20.67 -8.15 -3.53
C PRO A 104 -21.65 -9.04 -2.78
N ALA A 105 -22.53 -9.73 -3.50
CA ALA A 105 -23.58 -10.57 -2.94
C ALA A 105 -23.01 -11.90 -2.40
N GLU A 106 -23.59 -12.38 -1.30
CA GLU A 106 -23.32 -13.75 -0.85
C GLU A 106 -23.86 -14.75 -1.90
N ALA A 107 -23.18 -15.89 -2.08
CA ALA A 107 -23.68 -16.93 -2.97
C ALA A 107 -25.04 -17.45 -2.47
N ASP A 108 -26.04 -17.47 -3.35
CA ASP A 108 -27.35 -18.08 -3.14
C ASP A 108 -27.38 -19.46 -3.81
N ASP A 109 -26.73 -20.43 -3.17
CA ASP A 109 -26.66 -21.82 -3.65
C ASP A 109 -27.72 -22.72 -3.00
N GLY A 110 -28.63 -22.16 -2.19
CA GLY A 110 -29.63 -22.89 -1.42
C GLY A 110 -29.05 -23.85 -0.37
N ASN A 111 -27.75 -23.81 -0.10
CA ASN A 111 -27.11 -24.78 0.78
C ASN A 111 -27.29 -24.40 2.26
N LYS A 112 -28.20 -25.13 2.94
CA LYS A 112 -28.50 -24.93 4.37
C LYS A 112 -27.27 -25.02 5.28
N GLU A 113 -26.27 -25.82 4.91
CA GLU A 113 -25.03 -25.91 5.65
C GLU A 113 -24.23 -24.61 5.57
N VAL A 114 -24.09 -24.03 4.38
CA VAL A 114 -23.42 -22.74 4.18
C VAL A 114 -24.12 -21.64 4.98
N VAL A 115 -25.45 -21.60 4.96
CA VAL A 115 -26.25 -20.65 5.77
C VAL A 115 -25.94 -20.81 7.27
N THR A 116 -25.88 -22.05 7.76
CA THR A 116 -25.56 -22.36 9.16
C THR A 116 -24.13 -21.91 9.52
N LEU A 117 -23.15 -22.18 8.65
CA LEU A 117 -21.76 -21.79 8.84
C LEU A 117 -21.59 -20.26 8.82
N ARG A 118 -22.30 -19.55 7.93
CA ARG A 118 -22.32 -18.08 7.90
C ARG A 118 -22.91 -17.50 9.18
N GLN A 119 -24.00 -18.07 9.69
CA GLN A 119 -24.57 -17.66 10.99
C GLN A 119 -23.57 -17.86 12.13
N ARG A 120 -22.83 -18.97 12.15
CA ARG A 120 -21.76 -19.20 13.16
C ARG A 120 -20.62 -18.18 13.06
N LEU A 121 -20.22 -17.79 11.85
CA LEU A 121 -19.23 -16.72 11.65
C LEU A 121 -19.76 -15.37 12.18
N LYS A 122 -21.02 -15.04 11.91
CA LYS A 122 -21.66 -13.77 12.30
C LYS A 122 -21.94 -13.66 13.80
N LEU A 123 -22.35 -14.76 14.44
CA LEU A 123 -22.75 -14.78 15.86
C LEU A 123 -21.59 -15.10 16.82
N GLY A 124 -20.42 -15.47 16.30
CA GLY A 124 -19.25 -15.76 17.13
C GLY A 124 -18.76 -14.51 17.87
N PRO A 125 -18.14 -14.67 19.07
CA PRO A 125 -17.64 -13.53 19.85
C PRO A 125 -16.48 -12.78 19.15
N ASN A 126 -15.79 -13.44 18.22
CA ASN A 126 -14.79 -12.86 17.33
C ASN A 126 -14.83 -13.63 16.00
N ALA A 127 -15.13 -12.93 14.91
CA ALA A 127 -15.33 -13.57 13.60
C ALA A 127 -14.05 -14.22 13.05
N GLY A 128 -12.87 -13.68 13.36
CA GLY A 128 -11.57 -14.28 13.02
C GLY A 128 -11.34 -15.61 13.74
N PHE A 129 -11.63 -15.67 15.05
CA PHE A 129 -11.58 -16.92 15.82
C PHE A 129 -12.60 -17.95 15.30
N ALA A 130 -13.83 -17.49 15.01
CA ALA A 130 -14.86 -18.35 14.44
C ALA A 130 -14.38 -18.96 13.11
N LEU A 131 -13.78 -18.16 12.22
CA LEU A 131 -13.19 -18.67 10.98
C LEU A 131 -12.13 -19.74 11.24
N HIS A 132 -11.17 -19.49 12.14
CA HIS A 132 -10.14 -20.47 12.51
C HIS A 132 -10.75 -21.81 12.97
N SER A 133 -11.80 -21.77 13.79
CA SER A 133 -12.48 -22.98 14.26
C SER A 133 -13.19 -23.75 13.15
N LEU A 134 -13.82 -23.03 12.21
CA LEU A 134 -14.53 -23.62 11.08
C LEU A 134 -13.57 -24.08 9.98
N TYR A 135 -12.37 -23.52 9.94
CA TYR A 135 -11.44 -23.72 8.83
C TYR A 135 -11.05 -25.18 8.63
N GLY A 136 -10.86 -25.93 9.72
CA GLY A 136 -10.57 -27.37 9.66
C GLY A 136 -11.66 -28.17 8.95
N VAL A 137 -12.91 -27.71 9.03
CA VAL A 137 -14.09 -28.34 8.41
C VAL A 137 -14.20 -27.99 6.93
N VAL A 138 -13.98 -26.72 6.56
CA VAL A 138 -14.25 -26.24 5.20
C VAL A 138 -13.05 -26.38 4.25
N ARG A 139 -11.81 -26.42 4.75
CA ARG A 139 -10.59 -26.41 3.92
C ARG A 139 -10.46 -27.59 2.95
N SER A 140 -11.14 -28.70 3.22
CA SER A 140 -11.16 -29.90 2.35
C SER A 140 -12.41 -29.98 1.46
N ARG A 141 -13.29 -28.96 1.53
CA ARG A 141 -14.58 -28.88 0.85
C ARG A 141 -14.66 -27.58 0.03
N PRO A 142 -13.95 -27.48 -1.10
CA PRO A 142 -13.78 -26.24 -1.86
C PRO A 142 -15.09 -25.54 -2.21
N GLU A 143 -16.12 -26.30 -2.54
CA GLU A 143 -17.45 -25.80 -2.92
C GLU A 143 -18.12 -25.07 -1.74
N ILE A 144 -18.09 -25.66 -0.55
CA ILE A 144 -18.59 -25.04 0.70
C ILE A 144 -17.73 -23.85 1.08
N ALA A 145 -16.40 -23.98 0.97
CA ALA A 145 -15.48 -22.90 1.30
C ALA A 145 -15.67 -21.68 0.38
N ARG A 146 -15.87 -21.88 -0.93
CA ARG A 146 -16.19 -20.79 -1.88
C ARG A 146 -17.51 -20.12 -1.53
N SER A 147 -18.59 -20.89 -1.35
CA SER A 147 -19.88 -20.30 -0.99
C SER A 147 -19.83 -19.58 0.36
N LEU A 148 -19.05 -20.07 1.33
CA LEU A 148 -18.93 -19.45 2.64
C LEU A 148 -18.08 -18.17 2.62
N LEU A 149 -16.95 -18.18 1.92
CA LEU A 149 -15.88 -17.19 2.05
C LEU A 149 -15.80 -16.19 0.89
N LEU A 150 -16.34 -16.53 -0.28
CA LEU A 150 -16.37 -15.65 -1.44
C LEU A 150 -17.77 -15.06 -1.63
N ARG A 151 -17.80 -13.80 -2.08
CA ARG A 151 -19.02 -13.09 -2.48
C ARG A 151 -18.90 -12.69 -3.95
N GLU A 152 -19.64 -13.35 -4.84
CA GLU A 152 -19.49 -13.20 -6.31
C GLU A 152 -18.02 -13.35 -6.79
N GLY A 153 -17.27 -14.23 -6.13
CA GLY A 153 -15.85 -14.48 -6.38
C GLY A 153 -14.89 -13.59 -5.59
N TYR A 154 -15.36 -12.54 -4.90
CA TYR A 154 -14.53 -11.65 -4.09
C TYR A 154 -14.22 -12.22 -2.71
N LEU A 155 -12.96 -12.15 -2.28
CA LEU A 155 -12.57 -12.33 -0.89
C LEU A 155 -12.94 -11.07 -0.09
N TYR A 156 -14.17 -10.99 0.41
CA TYR A 156 -14.75 -9.78 0.98
C TYR A 156 -15.14 -9.95 2.46
N ALA A 157 -14.77 -8.98 3.29
CA ALA A 157 -15.19 -8.89 4.69
C ALA A 157 -15.25 -7.43 5.14
N GLU A 158 -16.28 -7.10 5.92
CA GLU A 158 -16.48 -5.77 6.54
C GLU A 158 -15.95 -5.72 7.98
N ASP A 159 -15.88 -6.89 8.63
CA ASP A 159 -15.33 -7.04 9.97
C ASP A 159 -13.79 -7.14 9.91
N PRO A 160 -13.04 -6.28 10.61
CA PRO A 160 -11.58 -6.28 10.54
C PRO A 160 -10.90 -7.57 11.03
N GLU A 161 -11.47 -8.26 12.03
CA GLU A 161 -10.92 -9.53 12.55
C GLU A 161 -11.09 -10.64 11.52
N LEU A 162 -12.27 -10.73 10.91
CA LEU A 162 -12.56 -11.67 9.84
C LEU A 162 -11.69 -11.41 8.62
N ALA A 163 -11.57 -10.16 8.18
CA ALA A 163 -10.73 -9.78 7.05
C ALA A 163 -9.26 -10.21 7.25
N THR A 164 -8.72 -9.96 8.45
CA THR A 164 -7.35 -10.36 8.82
C THR A 164 -7.20 -11.87 8.79
N ALA A 165 -8.14 -12.60 9.40
CA ALA A 165 -8.12 -14.06 9.42
C ALA A 165 -8.24 -14.66 8.00
N MET A 166 -9.08 -14.09 7.15
CA MET A 166 -9.25 -14.55 5.76
C MET A 166 -7.94 -14.46 4.99
N VAL A 167 -7.23 -13.33 5.03
CA VAL A 167 -5.95 -13.16 4.32
C VAL A 167 -4.83 -14.05 4.86
N HIS A 168 -4.88 -14.45 6.14
CA HIS A 168 -3.85 -15.30 6.74
C HIS A 168 -4.08 -16.79 6.53
N VAL A 169 -5.35 -17.21 6.49
CA VAL A 169 -5.72 -18.62 6.58
C VAL A 169 -6.19 -19.16 5.24
N VAL A 170 -6.93 -18.36 4.47
CA VAL A 170 -7.55 -18.81 3.22
C VAL A 170 -6.53 -18.81 2.10
N GLU A 171 -6.49 -19.91 1.34
CA GLU A 171 -5.64 -20.02 0.15
C GLU A 171 -6.43 -20.58 -1.02
N LEU A 172 -5.96 -20.31 -2.23
CA LEU A 172 -6.61 -20.71 -3.49
C LEU A 172 -6.97 -22.19 -3.54
N HIS A 173 -6.08 -23.07 -3.06
CA HIS A 173 -6.30 -24.52 -3.12
C HIS A 173 -7.33 -25.06 -2.13
N HIS A 174 -7.69 -24.25 -1.13
CA HIS A 174 -8.81 -24.54 -0.24
C HIS A 174 -10.15 -24.14 -0.87
N LEU A 175 -10.11 -23.27 -1.89
CA LEU A 175 -11.29 -22.75 -2.58
C LEU A 175 -11.50 -23.42 -3.94
N PHE A 176 -10.47 -23.87 -4.64
CA PHE A 176 -10.58 -24.37 -6.01
C PHE A 176 -9.79 -25.66 -6.23
N ARG A 177 -10.24 -26.44 -7.23
CA ARG A 177 -9.53 -27.65 -7.71
C ARG A 177 -9.01 -27.52 -9.13
N SER A 178 -9.46 -26.50 -9.86
CA SER A 178 -9.11 -26.29 -11.27
C SER A 178 -7.61 -26.10 -11.47
N PRO A 179 -7.04 -26.61 -12.58
CA PRO A 179 -5.59 -26.53 -12.82
C PRO A 179 -5.08 -25.11 -13.03
N VAL A 180 -5.95 -24.23 -13.52
CA VAL A 180 -5.70 -22.82 -13.80
C VAL A 180 -6.78 -22.01 -13.12
N LEU A 181 -6.41 -20.86 -12.56
CA LEU A 181 -7.33 -19.85 -12.05
C LEU A 181 -6.89 -18.46 -12.53
N TYR A 182 -7.80 -17.50 -12.40
CA TYR A 182 -7.56 -16.10 -12.67
C TYR A 182 -7.92 -15.28 -11.43
N ILE A 183 -7.05 -14.35 -11.06
CA ILE A 183 -7.24 -13.44 -9.93
C ILE A 183 -7.31 -12.03 -10.49
N GLN A 184 -8.44 -11.35 -10.32
CA GLN A 184 -8.55 -9.92 -10.57
C GLN A 184 -8.17 -9.16 -9.29
N ARG A 185 -7.07 -8.41 -9.38
CA ARG A 185 -6.54 -7.55 -8.31
C ARG A 185 -6.54 -6.11 -8.81
N GLY A 186 -7.51 -5.33 -8.36
CA GLY A 186 -7.77 -4.02 -8.94
C GLY A 186 -8.10 -4.17 -10.43
N ALA A 187 -7.38 -3.45 -11.29
CA ALA A 187 -7.57 -3.50 -12.75
C ALA A 187 -6.85 -4.67 -13.42
N GLU A 188 -5.91 -5.35 -12.73
CA GLU A 188 -5.11 -6.41 -13.31
C GLU A 188 -5.76 -7.79 -13.18
N VAL A 189 -5.57 -8.64 -14.18
CA VAL A 189 -5.94 -10.06 -14.14
C VAL A 189 -4.67 -10.91 -14.18
N LEU A 190 -4.44 -11.63 -13.08
CA LEU A 190 -3.27 -12.47 -12.88
C LEU A 190 -3.65 -13.93 -13.13
N ARG A 191 -2.92 -14.62 -14.00
CA ARG A 191 -3.09 -16.04 -14.25
C ARG A 191 -2.26 -16.84 -13.27
N VAL A 192 -2.86 -17.81 -12.61
CA VAL A 192 -2.18 -18.71 -11.67
C VAL A 192 -2.41 -20.16 -12.05
N GLU A 193 -1.40 -20.99 -11.84
CA GLU A 193 -1.42 -22.42 -12.15
C GLU A 193 -1.12 -23.24 -10.90
N LYS A 194 -1.68 -24.43 -10.82
CA LYS A 194 -1.35 -25.37 -9.74
C LYS A 194 0.10 -25.82 -9.86
N ALA A 195 0.85 -25.76 -8.76
CA ALA A 195 2.25 -26.14 -8.77
C ALA A 195 2.42 -27.64 -9.13
N PRO A 196 3.40 -28.03 -9.98
CA PRO A 196 3.52 -29.41 -10.48
C PRO A 196 3.68 -30.50 -9.40
N LYS A 197 4.25 -30.13 -8.25
CA LYS A 197 4.53 -31.04 -7.12
C LYS A 197 3.87 -30.58 -5.82
N GLY A 198 2.99 -29.58 -5.89
CA GLY A 198 2.42 -28.91 -4.73
C GLY A 198 0.90 -28.97 -4.71
N PHE A 199 0.34 -28.65 -3.55
CA PHE A 199 -1.09 -28.41 -3.41
C PHE A 199 -1.45 -26.94 -3.62
N TRP A 200 -0.48 -26.02 -3.68
CA TRP A 200 -0.69 -24.58 -3.86
C TRP A 200 -0.71 -24.15 -5.34
N TYR A 201 -1.04 -22.88 -5.56
CA TYR A 201 -0.96 -22.22 -6.86
C TYR A 201 0.26 -21.31 -6.92
N GLU A 202 0.81 -21.13 -8.11
CA GLU A 202 1.92 -20.22 -8.43
C GLU A 202 1.46 -19.24 -9.52
N TYR A 203 1.98 -18.01 -9.48
CA TYR A 203 1.76 -17.06 -10.56
C TYR A 203 2.36 -17.58 -11.86
N ALA A 204 1.55 -17.63 -12.92
CA ALA A 204 1.98 -18.05 -14.25
C ALA A 204 2.27 -16.86 -15.17
N SER A 205 1.76 -15.67 -14.83
CA SER A 205 2.02 -14.40 -15.50
C SER A 205 2.49 -13.32 -14.51
N GLY A 206 2.93 -12.18 -15.05
CA GLY A 206 3.41 -11.06 -14.26
C GLY A 206 4.83 -11.27 -13.70
N PRO A 207 5.31 -10.32 -12.90
CA PRO A 207 6.67 -10.32 -12.36
C PRO A 207 6.84 -11.27 -11.17
N GLU A 208 5.75 -11.66 -10.53
CA GLU A 208 5.74 -12.64 -9.46
C GLU A 208 5.73 -14.09 -10.00
N ARG A 209 5.94 -14.29 -11.31
CA ARG A 209 5.91 -15.61 -11.97
C ARG A 209 6.78 -16.65 -11.23
N GLY A 210 6.20 -17.82 -10.98
CA GLY A 210 6.82 -18.92 -10.25
C GLY A 210 6.79 -18.77 -8.73
N ARG A 211 6.34 -17.63 -8.20
CA ARG A 211 6.11 -17.47 -6.75
C ARG A 211 4.73 -17.99 -6.39
N ARG A 212 4.59 -18.47 -5.15
CA ARG A 212 3.32 -18.95 -4.59
C ARG A 212 2.30 -17.82 -4.60
N ALA A 213 1.17 -18.05 -5.27
CA ALA A 213 0.07 -17.12 -5.32
C ALA A 213 -0.63 -17.01 -3.97
N ARG A 214 -0.91 -15.77 -3.55
CA ARG A 214 -1.62 -15.44 -2.31
C ARG A 214 -2.85 -14.61 -2.64
N LEU A 215 -3.91 -14.83 -1.87
CA LEU A 215 -5.11 -14.01 -1.93
C LEU A 215 -4.98 -12.81 -1.01
N PHE A 216 -5.30 -11.65 -1.53
CA PHE A 216 -5.51 -10.43 -0.76
C PHE A 216 -7.00 -10.23 -0.55
N LEU A 217 -7.34 -9.46 0.47
CA LEU A 217 -8.71 -9.00 0.62
C LEU A 217 -9.07 -8.19 -0.63
N LEU A 218 -10.31 -8.35 -1.08
CA LEU A 218 -10.90 -7.71 -2.27
C LEU A 218 -10.39 -8.26 -3.62
N ASP A 219 -9.50 -9.25 -3.63
CA ASP A 219 -9.22 -10.03 -4.85
C ASP A 219 -10.51 -10.74 -5.28
N ARG A 220 -10.78 -10.77 -6.60
CA ARG A 220 -11.81 -11.62 -7.20
C ARG A 220 -11.17 -12.81 -7.89
N VAL A 221 -11.70 -14.00 -7.68
CA VAL A 221 -11.16 -15.24 -8.25
C VAL A 221 -12.19 -15.94 -9.11
N ALA A 222 -11.75 -16.43 -10.27
CA ALA A 222 -12.57 -17.23 -11.18
C ALA A 222 -11.76 -18.36 -11.83
N GLU A 223 -12.46 -19.34 -12.40
CA GLU A 223 -11.85 -20.46 -13.12
C GLU A 223 -11.58 -20.09 -14.58
N THR A 224 -12.34 -19.14 -15.14
CA THR A 224 -12.12 -18.56 -16.48
C THR A 224 -11.91 -17.06 -16.41
N GLU A 225 -11.13 -16.51 -17.34
CA GLU A 225 -10.88 -15.07 -17.43
C GLU A 225 -12.17 -14.28 -17.77
N ALA A 226 -13.06 -14.87 -18.58
CA ALA A 226 -14.31 -14.24 -19.01
C ALA A 226 -15.24 -13.89 -17.83
N GLU A 227 -15.23 -14.67 -16.75
CA GLU A 227 -15.99 -14.41 -15.52
C GLU A 227 -15.55 -13.12 -14.80
N LEU A 228 -14.33 -12.64 -15.07
CA LEU A 228 -13.76 -11.42 -14.47
C LEU A 228 -14.02 -10.16 -15.31
N SER A 229 -14.66 -10.29 -16.48
CA SER A 229 -14.89 -9.19 -17.44
C SER A 229 -15.80 -8.06 -16.91
N ARG A 230 -16.58 -8.32 -15.86
CA ARG A 230 -17.51 -7.36 -15.24
C ARG A 230 -17.16 -7.17 -13.76
N PRO A 231 -16.11 -6.41 -13.44
CA PRO A 231 -15.72 -6.14 -12.05
C PRO A 231 -16.83 -5.39 -11.31
N LEU A 232 -16.88 -5.58 -9.99
CA LEU A 232 -17.79 -4.82 -9.11
C LEU A 232 -17.12 -3.63 -8.43
N HIS A 233 -15.92 -3.28 -8.87
CA HIS A 233 -15.11 -2.27 -8.23
C HIS A 233 -14.31 -1.47 -9.25
N TYR A 234 -13.81 -0.34 -8.78
CA TYR A 234 -12.85 0.51 -9.45
C TYR A 234 -11.51 0.48 -8.72
N GLU A 235 -10.42 0.39 -9.46
CA GLU A 235 -9.06 0.43 -8.99
C GLU A 235 -8.65 1.89 -8.72
N LEU A 236 -8.04 2.15 -7.55
CA LEU A 236 -7.70 3.51 -7.12
C LEU A 236 -6.20 3.77 -7.03
N ARG A 237 -5.37 2.75 -6.84
CA ARG A 237 -3.93 2.92 -6.59
C ARG A 237 -3.23 3.45 -7.84
N ALA A 238 -3.45 2.87 -9.01
CA ALA A 238 -2.86 3.32 -10.26
C ALA A 238 -3.37 4.71 -10.64
N LEU A 239 -4.66 4.99 -10.37
CA LEU A 239 -5.21 6.33 -10.53
C LEU A 239 -4.51 7.35 -9.63
N ALA A 240 -4.43 7.09 -8.31
CA ALA A 240 -3.77 7.95 -7.34
C ALA A 240 -2.31 8.18 -7.68
N TYR A 241 -1.63 7.13 -8.13
CA TYR A 241 -0.23 7.20 -8.54
C TYR A 241 0.00 8.05 -9.80
N ARG A 242 -0.86 7.87 -10.81
CA ARG A 242 -0.77 8.61 -12.08
C ARG A 242 -1.11 10.09 -11.90
N LEU A 243 -2.13 10.39 -11.11
CA LEU A 243 -2.59 11.76 -10.89
C LEU A 243 -1.81 12.46 -9.76
N GLY A 244 -1.29 11.71 -8.80
CA GLY A 244 -0.61 12.23 -7.62
C GLY A 244 -1.56 12.84 -6.60
N PHE A 245 -2.78 12.32 -6.43
CA PHE A 245 -3.62 12.73 -5.30
C PHE A 245 -3.33 11.86 -4.07
N GLU A 246 -3.51 12.43 -2.88
CA GLU A 246 -3.24 11.76 -1.60
C GLU A 246 -4.51 11.15 -0.98
N GLU A 247 -5.68 11.73 -1.29
CA GLU A 247 -6.99 11.30 -0.79
C GLU A 247 -8.10 11.57 -1.81
N LEU A 248 -9.20 10.81 -1.74
CA LEU A 248 -10.35 10.89 -2.62
C LEU A 248 -11.62 10.80 -1.78
N ARG A 249 -12.50 11.81 -1.90
CA ARG A 249 -13.83 11.82 -1.30
C ARG A 249 -14.87 11.57 -2.37
N VAL A 250 -15.55 10.43 -2.31
CA VAL A 250 -16.64 10.11 -3.25
C VAL A 250 -17.82 11.01 -2.92
N LYS A 251 -18.24 11.85 -3.88
CA LYS A 251 -19.50 12.61 -3.81
C LYS A 251 -20.66 11.84 -4.42
N ARG A 252 -20.40 11.15 -5.53
CA ARG A 252 -21.40 10.37 -6.23
C ARG A 252 -20.81 9.23 -7.02
N LEU A 253 -21.51 8.11 -7.00
CA LEU A 253 -21.16 6.91 -7.75
C LEU A 253 -22.27 6.62 -8.75
N THR A 254 -21.91 6.43 -10.02
CA THR A 254 -22.85 6.11 -11.10
C THR A 254 -22.33 4.91 -11.90
N GLU A 255 -23.12 4.36 -12.82
CA GLU A 255 -22.72 3.17 -13.61
C GLU A 255 -21.46 3.41 -14.47
N GLY A 256 -21.20 4.65 -14.91
CA GLY A 256 -20.09 4.97 -15.81
C GLY A 256 -19.07 5.96 -15.28
N ALA A 257 -19.28 6.52 -14.08
CA ALA A 257 -18.42 7.58 -13.56
C ALA A 257 -18.50 7.72 -12.04
N VAL A 258 -17.45 8.32 -11.48
CA VAL A 258 -17.36 8.76 -10.09
C VAL A 258 -17.22 10.28 -10.09
N LEU A 259 -18.13 10.98 -9.42
CA LEU A 259 -17.93 12.36 -9.02
C LEU A 259 -17.23 12.33 -7.66
N ALA A 260 -16.06 12.93 -7.57
CA ALA A 260 -15.25 12.90 -6.35
C ALA A 260 -14.54 14.24 -6.13
N GLU A 261 -14.00 14.42 -4.93
CA GLU A 261 -12.98 15.43 -4.67
C GLU A 261 -11.64 14.73 -4.51
N LEU A 262 -10.63 15.19 -5.25
CA LEU A 262 -9.26 14.71 -5.17
C LEU A 262 -8.42 15.69 -4.35
N ARG A 263 -7.69 15.18 -3.36
CA ARG A 263 -6.80 16.00 -2.56
C ARG A 263 -5.38 16.03 -3.13
N TYR A 264 -4.94 17.22 -3.48
CA TYR A 264 -3.57 17.54 -3.83
C TYR A 264 -2.98 18.41 -2.72
N GLY A 265 -2.26 17.81 -1.77
CA GLY A 265 -1.73 18.55 -0.62
C GLY A 265 -2.85 19.04 0.30
N ASP A 266 -3.05 20.36 0.37
CA ASP A 266 -4.14 21.03 1.09
C ASP A 266 -5.30 21.46 0.19
N LEU A 267 -5.19 21.25 -1.14
CA LEU A 267 -6.22 21.56 -2.12
C LEU A 267 -7.12 20.35 -2.39
N TRP A 268 -8.43 20.57 -2.31
CA TRP A 268 -9.46 19.66 -2.81
C TRP A 268 -9.97 20.17 -4.14
N VAL A 269 -9.94 19.31 -5.15
CA VAL A 269 -10.37 19.61 -6.52
C VAL A 269 -11.56 18.73 -6.83
N GLU A 270 -12.67 19.31 -7.27
CA GLU A 270 -13.81 18.51 -7.72
C GLU A 270 -13.47 17.91 -9.08
N SER A 271 -13.70 16.61 -9.22
CA SER A 271 -13.21 15.82 -10.34
C SER A 271 -14.25 14.82 -10.81
N VAL A 272 -14.35 14.69 -12.12
CA VAL A 272 -15.12 13.64 -12.78
C VAL A 272 -14.15 12.55 -13.22
N LEU A 273 -14.36 11.34 -12.72
CA LEU A 273 -13.60 10.16 -13.09
C LEU A 273 -14.48 9.26 -13.94
N ARG A 274 -14.07 8.98 -15.18
CA ARG A 274 -14.76 8.05 -16.07
C ARG A 274 -14.32 6.62 -15.77
N ALA A 275 -15.27 5.70 -15.71
CA ALA A 275 -15.00 4.28 -15.54
C ALA A 275 -14.87 3.54 -16.89
N SER A 276 -13.91 2.63 -16.97
CA SER A 276 -13.73 1.67 -18.06
C SER A 276 -13.36 0.31 -17.48
N GLY A 277 -14.37 -0.55 -17.29
CA GLY A 277 -14.20 -1.78 -16.50
C GLY A 277 -13.85 -1.45 -15.05
N ALA A 278 -12.74 -2.00 -14.54
CA ALA A 278 -12.22 -1.67 -13.22
C ALA A 278 -11.34 -0.40 -13.22
N ALA A 279 -10.91 0.10 -14.38
CA ALA A 279 -10.03 1.27 -14.43
C ALA A 279 -10.83 2.56 -14.34
N LEU A 280 -10.23 3.57 -13.70
CA LEU A 280 -10.71 4.95 -13.72
C LEU A 280 -9.75 5.83 -14.51
N GLU A 281 -10.29 6.88 -15.12
CA GLU A 281 -9.53 7.93 -15.80
C GLU A 281 -10.09 9.29 -15.42
N LEU A 282 -9.22 10.28 -15.26
CA LEU A 282 -9.66 11.65 -15.06
C LEU A 282 -10.31 12.19 -16.35
N GLU A 283 -11.59 12.50 -16.29
CA GLU A 283 -12.34 13.08 -17.41
C GLU A 283 -12.20 14.61 -17.41
N CYS A 284 -12.48 15.25 -16.28
CA CYS A 284 -12.33 16.69 -16.10
C CYS A 284 -12.29 17.09 -14.61
N GLU A 285 -11.94 18.34 -14.35
CA GLU A 285 -11.87 18.92 -13.01
C GLU A 285 -12.50 20.31 -13.01
N ALA A 286 -13.12 20.69 -11.89
CA ALA A 286 -13.74 21.98 -11.71
C ALA A 286 -13.42 22.53 -10.32
N GLY A 287 -12.94 23.77 -10.25
CA GLY A 287 -12.64 24.47 -9.01
C GLY A 287 -11.56 23.81 -8.15
N ALA A 288 -10.92 24.61 -7.31
CA ALA A 288 -10.07 24.10 -6.24
C ALA A 288 -10.39 24.88 -4.98
N ARG A 289 -10.52 24.17 -3.87
CA ARG A 289 -10.79 24.75 -2.55
C ARG A 289 -9.76 24.24 -1.56
N ARG A 290 -9.24 25.13 -0.72
CA ARG A 290 -8.44 24.69 0.43
C ARG A 290 -9.37 24.08 1.47
N GLU A 291 -8.96 22.96 2.05
CA GLU A 291 -9.61 22.52 3.29
C GLU A 291 -9.39 23.62 4.34
N PRO A 292 -10.43 24.05 5.08
CA PRO A 292 -10.20 24.87 6.24
C PRO A 292 -9.25 24.09 7.13
N LEU A 293 -8.03 24.60 7.32
CA LEU A 293 -7.13 24.03 8.31
C LEU A 293 -7.93 23.97 9.60
N VAL A 294 -8.24 22.77 10.06
CA VAL A 294 -8.79 22.57 11.40
C VAL A 294 -7.72 23.14 12.30
N SER A 295 -7.93 24.36 12.76
CA SER A 295 -6.89 25.14 13.40
C SER A 295 -6.40 24.33 14.59
N GLU A 296 -5.13 23.90 14.56
CA GLU A 296 -4.54 23.10 15.65
C GLU A 296 -4.60 23.83 17.01
N THR A 297 -4.97 25.12 17.01
CA THR A 297 -5.10 26.00 18.17
C THR A 297 -6.17 25.65 19.20
N ASP A 298 -7.06 24.67 18.99
CA ASP A 298 -8.07 24.28 20.00
C ASP A 298 -7.85 22.88 20.61
N GLN A 299 -6.71 22.23 20.34
CA GLN A 299 -6.30 21.00 21.02
C GLN A 299 -5.25 21.25 22.12
N SER A 300 -5.31 22.39 22.80
CA SER A 300 -4.77 22.41 24.16
C SER A 300 -5.57 21.42 24.99
N PRO A 301 -4.95 20.43 25.65
CA PRO A 301 -5.68 19.48 26.46
C PRO A 301 -6.34 20.24 27.61
N SER A 302 -7.63 20.54 27.46
CA SER A 302 -8.50 20.94 28.56
C SER A 302 -8.48 19.78 29.55
N ALA A 303 -7.67 19.92 30.60
CA ALA A 303 -7.63 19.06 31.76
C ALA A 303 -8.96 19.13 32.51
N ALA A 304 -10.01 18.47 31.98
CA ALA A 304 -11.28 18.32 32.65
C ALA A 304 -12.01 17.06 32.16
N ALA A 305 -12.36 16.20 33.13
CA ALA A 305 -13.18 14.98 33.08
C ALA A 305 -12.49 13.72 32.52
N ASP A 306 -12.49 12.54 33.16
CA ASP A 306 -13.35 12.06 34.23
C ASP A 306 -12.65 10.90 34.99
N SER A 307 -12.53 11.05 36.31
CA SER A 307 -12.31 9.93 37.22
C SER A 307 -13.62 9.17 37.40
N LYS A 308 -13.79 8.04 36.71
CA LYS A 308 -14.83 7.07 37.06
C LYS A 308 -14.27 5.65 37.14
N THR A 309 -13.92 5.32 38.38
CA THR A 309 -14.22 4.05 39.06
C THR A 309 -14.02 2.73 38.29
N ASN A 310 -12.85 2.14 38.46
CA ASN A 310 -12.71 0.69 38.57
C ASN A 310 -13.25 0.25 39.95
N GLN A 311 -14.50 -0.23 40.00
CA GLN A 311 -14.99 -1.03 41.13
C GLN A 311 -15.19 -2.48 40.66
N SER A 312 -14.51 -3.40 41.34
CA SER A 312 -14.73 -4.84 41.26
C SER A 312 -16.13 -5.23 41.78
N PRO A 313 -16.71 -6.35 41.33
CA PRO A 313 -18.03 -6.76 41.79
C PRO A 313 -17.95 -7.48 43.14
N SER A 314 -18.66 -6.96 44.14
CA SER A 314 -19.03 -7.72 45.34
C SER A 314 -20.45 -7.34 45.77
N ALA A 315 -21.29 -8.37 45.87
CA ALA A 315 -22.47 -8.56 46.73
C ALA A 315 -23.58 -7.47 46.80
N ALA A 316 -24.75 -7.89 46.31
CA ALA A 316 -26.11 -7.71 46.84
C ALA A 316 -26.43 -6.53 47.78
N SER A 317 -27.41 -5.70 47.38
CA SER A 317 -28.57 -5.35 48.21
C SER A 317 -29.60 -4.51 47.45
N ASP A 318 -30.86 -4.75 47.79
CA ASP A 318 -32.09 -4.11 47.32
C ASP A 318 -32.11 -2.59 47.50
N ILE A 319 -32.51 -1.82 46.47
CA ILE A 319 -33.18 -0.51 46.64
C ILE A 319 -34.24 -0.29 45.54
N LYS A 320 -35.35 0.28 46.00
CA LYS A 320 -36.65 0.61 45.40
C LYS A 320 -36.62 1.50 44.15
N ALA A 321 -37.69 1.34 43.38
CA ALA A 321 -38.20 2.27 42.38
C ALA A 321 -38.51 3.65 42.97
N ASP A 322 -38.12 4.73 42.26
CA ASP A 322 -39.02 5.85 42.00
C ASP A 322 -38.52 6.82 40.90
N GLN A 323 -39.51 7.38 40.19
CA GLN A 323 -39.53 8.67 39.46
C GLN A 323 -38.58 8.95 38.27
N SER A 324 -39.17 8.81 37.07
CA SER A 324 -38.74 9.48 35.83
C SER A 324 -39.12 10.98 35.83
N PRO A 325 -38.23 11.90 35.45
CA PRO A 325 -38.63 13.24 35.04
C PRO A 325 -38.85 13.31 33.52
N SER A 326 -39.97 13.93 33.15
CA SER A 326 -40.33 14.30 31.78
C SER A 326 -39.39 15.40 31.25
N PRO A 327 -38.94 15.36 29.98
CA PRO A 327 -38.17 16.45 29.41
C PRO A 327 -39.09 17.58 28.92
N ALA A 328 -38.69 18.82 29.25
CA ALA A 328 -39.30 20.06 28.78
C ALA A 328 -39.10 20.29 27.27
N PRO A 329 -39.97 21.08 26.61
CA PRO A 329 -39.90 21.33 25.17
C PRO A 329 -38.74 22.28 24.83
N VAL A 330 -37.85 21.83 23.95
CA VAL A 330 -36.80 22.66 23.34
C VAL A 330 -37.42 23.54 22.26
N SER A 331 -37.32 24.85 22.44
CA SER A 331 -37.72 25.88 21.50
C SER A 331 -36.85 25.85 20.25
N ARG A 332 -37.50 25.83 19.06
CA ARG A 332 -36.88 26.08 17.75
C ARG A 332 -36.22 27.45 17.74
N ALA A 333 -34.90 27.48 17.56
CA ALA A 333 -34.13 28.67 17.23
C ALA A 333 -33.95 28.76 15.71
N ASP A 334 -33.87 29.99 15.23
CA ASP A 334 -33.91 30.47 13.85
C ASP A 334 -33.05 29.71 12.83
N GLU A 335 -33.69 29.36 11.71
CA GLU A 335 -33.05 29.04 10.43
C GLU A 335 -32.42 30.32 9.85
N SER A 336 -31.22 30.66 10.33
CA SER A 336 -30.37 31.66 9.70
C SER A 336 -29.73 31.04 8.46
N ALA A 337 -30.03 31.59 7.29
CA ALA A 337 -29.45 31.16 6.02
C ALA A 337 -27.90 31.11 6.10
N PRO A 338 -27.25 30.10 5.50
CA PRO A 338 -25.80 30.01 5.48
C PRO A 338 -25.23 31.21 4.72
N SER A 339 -24.58 32.11 5.45
CA SER A 339 -23.69 33.13 4.92
C SER A 339 -22.68 32.47 3.98
N GLU A 340 -22.74 32.78 2.69
CA GLU A 340 -21.74 32.38 1.70
C GLU A 340 -20.35 32.78 2.21
N ALA A 341 -19.60 31.80 2.72
CA ALA A 341 -18.23 32.02 3.13
C ALA A 341 -17.42 32.37 1.86
N PRO A 342 -16.50 33.34 1.92
CA PRO A 342 -15.67 33.73 0.79
C PRO A 342 -14.63 32.63 0.50
N GLY A 343 -15.08 31.54 -0.12
CA GLY A 343 -14.22 30.57 -0.76
C GLY A 343 -13.66 31.20 -2.02
N GLY A 344 -12.55 31.93 -1.89
CA GLY A 344 -11.85 32.48 -3.05
C GLY A 344 -11.44 31.34 -3.98
N ASP A 345 -11.84 31.44 -5.25
CA ASP A 345 -11.40 30.52 -6.30
C ASP A 345 -9.87 30.45 -6.28
N VAL A 346 -9.33 29.28 -5.95
CA VAL A 346 -7.89 29.05 -6.00
C VAL A 346 -7.45 29.19 -7.45
N HIS A 347 -6.47 30.06 -7.69
CA HIS A 347 -5.97 30.31 -9.04
C HIS A 347 -5.38 29.01 -9.62
N ARG A 348 -5.68 28.73 -10.89
CA ARG A 348 -5.18 27.57 -11.64
C ARG A 348 -3.66 27.37 -11.51
N GLU A 349 -2.90 28.45 -11.45
CA GLU A 349 -1.44 28.44 -11.28
C GLU A 349 -1.02 27.79 -9.96
N GLU A 350 -1.75 28.02 -8.86
CA GLU A 350 -1.48 27.41 -7.56
C GLU A 350 -1.71 25.90 -7.61
N LEU A 351 -2.83 25.46 -8.20
CA LEU A 351 -3.12 24.04 -8.37
C LEU A 351 -2.04 23.34 -9.22
N GLU A 352 -1.60 23.98 -10.31
CA GLU A 352 -0.52 23.46 -11.15
C GLU A 352 0.81 23.37 -10.38
N ALA A 353 1.14 24.35 -9.53
CA ALA A 353 2.32 24.32 -8.67
C ALA A 353 2.25 23.19 -7.62
N VAL A 354 1.11 23.01 -6.96
CA VAL A 354 0.91 21.92 -5.99
C VAL A 354 1.02 20.55 -6.67
N ARG A 355 0.45 20.39 -7.87
CA ARG A 355 0.61 19.17 -8.67
C ARG A 355 2.05 18.90 -9.04
N ALA A 356 2.78 19.93 -9.46
CA ALA A 356 4.20 19.80 -9.77
C ALA A 356 4.99 19.31 -8.54
N LEU A 357 4.69 19.86 -7.36
CA LEU A 357 5.30 19.44 -6.10
C LEU A 357 4.99 17.96 -5.77
N ILE A 358 3.73 17.54 -5.90
CA ILE A 358 3.36 16.15 -5.60
C ILE A 358 3.96 15.19 -6.63
N LYS A 359 3.98 15.55 -7.92
CA LYS A 359 4.66 14.75 -8.96
C LYS A 359 6.15 14.57 -8.66
N ARG A 360 6.84 15.62 -8.19
CA ARG A 360 8.23 15.53 -7.73
C ARG A 360 8.38 14.59 -6.54
N ARG A 361 7.55 14.75 -5.50
CA ARG A 361 7.53 13.86 -4.32
C ARG A 361 7.31 12.41 -4.74
N ALA A 362 6.30 12.15 -5.56
CA ALA A 362 6.00 10.81 -6.06
C ALA A 362 7.19 10.21 -6.81
N ALA A 363 7.87 10.98 -7.65
CA ALA A 363 9.07 10.52 -8.37
C ALA A 363 10.19 10.05 -7.45
N LEU A 364 10.47 10.77 -6.37
CA LEU A 364 11.46 10.33 -5.38
C LEU A 364 10.99 9.11 -4.59
N MET A 365 9.70 9.08 -4.23
CA MET A 365 9.13 7.93 -3.51
C MET A 365 9.21 6.65 -4.35
N ARG A 366 9.10 6.73 -5.68
CA ARG A 366 9.31 5.57 -6.57
C ARG A 366 10.70 4.99 -6.45
N VAL A 367 11.74 5.83 -6.47
CA VAL A 367 13.13 5.38 -6.34
C VAL A 367 13.33 4.72 -4.97
N LYS A 368 12.73 5.28 -3.92
CA LYS A 368 12.75 4.69 -2.58
C LYS A 368 12.01 3.37 -2.48
N GLN A 369 10.81 3.27 -3.03
CA GLN A 369 10.03 2.04 -3.05
C GLN A 369 10.74 0.93 -3.85
N ARG A 370 11.45 1.26 -4.93
CA ARG A 370 12.32 0.32 -5.65
C ARG A 370 13.44 -0.20 -4.74
N ALA A 371 14.14 0.67 -4.02
CA ALA A 371 15.20 0.27 -3.08
C ALA A 371 14.66 -0.59 -1.92
N ILE A 372 13.45 -0.30 -1.43
CA ILE A 372 12.71 -1.11 -0.45
C ILE A 372 12.41 -2.49 -1.03
N ALA A 373 11.78 -2.55 -2.21
CA ALA A 373 11.38 -3.80 -2.86
C ALA A 373 12.58 -4.69 -3.13
N GLN A 374 13.70 -4.12 -3.57
CA GLN A 374 14.94 -4.85 -3.80
C GLN A 374 15.50 -5.45 -2.49
N GLN A 375 15.51 -4.71 -1.38
CA GLN A 375 15.93 -5.29 -0.09
C GLN A 375 14.99 -6.38 0.42
N VAL A 376 13.68 -6.27 0.15
CA VAL A 376 12.70 -7.31 0.45
C VAL A 376 12.96 -8.57 -0.37
N GLU A 377 13.29 -8.42 -1.66
CA GLU A 377 13.66 -9.53 -2.55
C GLU A 377 14.98 -10.20 -2.14
N GLU A 378 15.98 -9.41 -1.76
CA GLU A 378 17.25 -9.90 -1.22
C GLU A 378 17.05 -10.72 0.07
N ALA A 379 16.03 -10.38 0.85
CA ALA A 379 15.67 -11.05 2.11
C ALA A 379 16.87 -11.24 3.04
N LEU A 380 17.66 -10.16 3.18
CA LEU A 380 18.89 -10.14 3.97
C LEU A 380 18.68 -10.66 5.39
N PRO A 381 19.69 -11.35 5.97
CA PRO A 381 19.56 -11.94 7.30
C PRO A 381 19.40 -10.87 8.37
N PHE A 382 18.58 -11.15 9.39
CA PHE A 382 18.58 -10.34 10.61
C PHE A 382 19.95 -10.40 11.26
N ASP A 383 20.42 -9.29 11.81
CA ASP A 383 21.65 -9.22 12.57
C ASP A 383 21.44 -9.71 14.01
N GLU A 384 21.09 -10.99 14.13
CA GLU A 384 20.91 -11.73 15.39
C GLU A 384 21.71 -13.05 15.26
N PRO A 385 22.68 -13.32 16.15
CA PRO A 385 23.45 -14.56 16.11
C PRO A 385 22.56 -15.77 16.43
N ARG A 386 22.85 -16.92 15.81
CA ARG A 386 22.12 -18.18 16.07
C ARG A 386 22.24 -18.61 17.53
N THR A 387 23.45 -18.51 18.07
CA THR A 387 23.73 -18.65 19.50
C THR A 387 23.93 -17.27 20.09
N GLU A 388 22.98 -16.79 20.89
CA GLU A 388 23.04 -15.46 21.51
C GLU A 388 23.53 -15.54 22.97
N ILE A 389 24.48 -14.67 23.34
CA ILE A 389 24.97 -14.49 24.72
C ILE A 389 24.65 -13.06 25.16
N GLY A 390 23.54 -12.88 25.88
CA GLY A 390 23.04 -11.56 26.27
C GLY A 390 22.22 -10.92 25.15
N GLN A 391 22.34 -9.60 24.96
CA GLN A 391 21.77 -8.89 23.82
C GLN A 391 22.89 -8.60 22.82
N GLN A 392 22.88 -9.28 21.68
CA GLN A 392 23.94 -9.15 20.67
C GLN A 392 23.43 -8.72 19.29
N ASP A 393 22.16 -8.32 19.19
CA ASP A 393 21.61 -7.71 17.98
C ASP A 393 22.54 -6.61 17.44
N GLY A 394 22.97 -6.74 16.18
CA GLY A 394 23.89 -5.79 15.54
C GLY A 394 25.37 -6.20 15.53
N ASN A 395 25.77 -7.31 16.15
CA ASN A 395 27.19 -7.67 16.21
C ASN A 395 27.69 -8.52 15.03
N LEU A 396 26.79 -9.11 14.22
CA LEU A 396 27.18 -9.87 13.03
C LEU A 396 27.65 -8.97 11.89
N ARG A 397 27.03 -7.80 11.67
CA ARG A 397 27.42 -6.93 10.54
C ARG A 397 28.87 -6.44 10.62
N PRO A 398 29.43 -6.00 11.76
CA PRO A 398 30.86 -5.70 11.86
C PRO A 398 31.75 -6.88 11.48
N ALA A 399 31.43 -8.09 11.95
CA ALA A 399 32.16 -9.31 11.60
C ALA A 399 32.04 -9.63 10.10
N TRP A 400 30.84 -9.46 9.52
CA TRP A 400 30.59 -9.61 8.09
C TRP A 400 31.40 -8.60 7.26
N ILE A 401 31.42 -7.32 7.64
CA ILE A 401 32.19 -6.27 6.94
C ILE A 401 33.68 -6.62 6.95
N TRP A 402 34.19 -7.04 8.11
CA TRP A 402 35.57 -7.46 8.25
C TRP A 402 35.87 -8.64 7.31
N ALA A 403 35.04 -9.69 7.31
CA ALA A 403 35.24 -10.87 6.47
C ALA A 403 35.15 -10.54 4.97
N PHE A 404 34.18 -9.70 4.58
CA PHE A 404 34.01 -9.22 3.22
C PHE A 404 35.27 -8.50 2.72
N ASN A 405 35.80 -7.55 3.50
CA ASN A 405 36.99 -6.77 3.16
C ASN A 405 38.28 -7.61 3.12
N HIS A 406 38.35 -8.72 3.86
CA HIS A 406 39.50 -9.64 3.87
C HIS A 406 39.42 -10.75 2.81
N GLY A 407 38.42 -10.71 1.92
CA GLY A 407 38.31 -11.71 0.85
C GLY A 407 37.76 -13.07 1.32
N TRP A 408 37.12 -13.14 2.49
CA TRP A 408 36.58 -14.40 3.03
C TRP A 408 35.15 -14.66 2.55
N ASP A 409 34.81 -15.93 2.31
CA ASP A 409 33.43 -16.33 1.91
C ASP A 409 32.54 -16.69 3.10
N SER A 410 33.13 -16.78 4.29
CA SER A 410 32.45 -17.07 5.56
C SER A 410 33.18 -16.43 6.74
N TYR A 411 32.51 -16.37 7.88
CA TYR A 411 33.06 -15.95 9.17
C TYR A 411 32.40 -16.74 10.30
N THR A 412 33.03 -16.70 11.49
CA THR A 412 32.47 -17.31 12.70
C THR A 412 32.09 -16.26 13.73
N PHE A 413 31.03 -16.50 14.48
CA PHE A 413 30.59 -15.67 15.61
C PHE A 413 29.90 -16.58 16.63
N ASN A 414 30.35 -16.55 17.90
CA ASN A 414 29.89 -17.49 18.95
C ASN A 414 29.92 -18.96 18.49
N ASP A 415 31.02 -19.39 17.87
CA ASP A 415 31.22 -20.73 17.30
C ASP A 415 30.28 -21.13 16.14
N ASP A 416 29.34 -20.27 15.75
CA ASP A 416 28.48 -20.47 14.59
C ASP A 416 29.14 -19.95 13.31
N GLY A 417 29.00 -20.71 12.22
CA GLY A 417 29.44 -20.30 10.88
C GLY A 417 28.37 -19.52 10.11
N TYR A 418 28.77 -18.39 9.53
CA TYR A 418 27.95 -17.50 8.70
C TYR A 418 28.58 -17.31 7.33
N ALA A 419 27.76 -17.20 6.29
CA ALA A 419 28.24 -16.95 4.94
C ALA A 419 28.33 -15.44 4.67
N VAL A 420 29.32 -15.01 3.88
CA VAL A 420 29.42 -13.63 3.40
C VAL A 420 28.51 -13.39 2.19
N PHE A 421 28.31 -14.42 1.37
CA PHE A 421 27.50 -14.37 0.15
C PHE A 421 26.49 -15.52 0.11
N ASP A 422 25.38 -15.32 -0.60
CA ASP A 422 24.44 -16.40 -0.90
C ASP A 422 24.96 -17.32 -2.02
N ALA A 423 24.12 -18.28 -2.43
CA ALA A 423 24.46 -19.25 -3.47
C ALA A 423 24.65 -18.61 -4.87
N SER A 424 24.06 -17.43 -5.13
CA SER A 424 24.25 -16.70 -6.39
C SER A 424 25.39 -15.68 -6.31
N GLY A 425 26.09 -15.60 -5.18
CA GLY A 425 27.21 -14.68 -4.98
C GLY A 425 26.78 -13.28 -4.56
N ARG A 426 25.52 -13.06 -4.19
CA ARG A 426 25.04 -11.77 -3.66
C ARG A 426 25.47 -11.61 -2.19
N PRO A 427 25.84 -10.41 -1.75
CA PRO A 427 26.27 -10.18 -0.37
C PRO A 427 25.14 -10.38 0.64
N LEU A 428 25.39 -11.14 1.70
CA LEU A 428 24.46 -11.42 2.80
C LEU A 428 24.71 -10.49 4.00
N ILE A 429 24.54 -9.18 3.79
CA ILE A 429 24.81 -8.17 4.83
C ILE A 429 23.78 -8.32 5.95
N PRO A 430 24.16 -8.61 7.20
CA PRO A 430 23.23 -8.66 8.32
C PRO A 430 22.64 -7.26 8.60
N GLN A 431 21.34 -7.20 8.87
CA GLN A 431 20.62 -5.95 9.13
C GLN A 431 19.76 -6.03 10.39
N VAL A 432 19.78 -4.98 11.22
CA VAL A 432 18.70 -4.70 12.18
C VAL A 432 17.62 -3.81 11.54
N CYS A 433 16.55 -3.52 12.28
CA CYS A 433 15.43 -2.72 11.77
C CYS A 433 15.82 -1.31 11.28
N ILE A 434 16.74 -0.62 11.97
CA ILE A 434 17.18 0.72 11.57
C ILE A 434 18.16 0.69 10.39
N ASP A 435 18.96 -0.38 10.26
CA ASP A 435 19.81 -0.56 9.10
C ASP A 435 18.99 -0.63 7.81
N PHE A 436 17.81 -1.27 7.85
CA PHE A 436 16.91 -1.30 6.71
C PHE A 436 16.50 0.12 6.28
N ILE A 437 16.31 1.04 7.23
CA ILE A 437 15.98 2.44 6.94
C ILE A 437 17.19 3.17 6.32
N THR A 438 18.34 3.11 6.98
CA THR A 438 19.55 3.83 6.53
C THR A 438 20.07 3.26 5.21
N ASP A 439 20.13 1.93 5.07
CA ASP A 439 20.58 1.26 3.85
C ASP A 439 19.60 1.54 2.71
N THR A 440 18.28 1.66 2.95
CA THR A 440 17.32 2.09 1.91
C THR A 440 17.69 3.47 1.37
N LEU A 441 17.89 4.46 2.25
CA LEU A 441 18.21 5.82 1.82
C LEU A 441 19.58 5.88 1.12
N GLU A 442 20.60 5.19 1.62
CA GLU A 442 21.90 5.10 0.94
C GLU A 442 21.77 4.41 -0.43
N ARG A 443 21.00 3.33 -0.55
CA ARG A 443 20.76 2.63 -1.82
C ARG A 443 20.02 3.50 -2.83
N THR A 444 19.09 4.35 -2.39
CA THR A 444 18.45 5.33 -3.29
C THR A 444 19.44 6.33 -3.88
N SER A 445 20.57 6.56 -3.21
CA SER A 445 21.65 7.41 -3.69
C SER A 445 22.73 6.67 -4.50
N GLY A 446 22.60 5.34 -4.66
CA GLY A 446 23.55 4.50 -5.41
C GLY A 446 24.55 3.71 -4.55
N THR A 447 24.38 3.63 -3.24
CA THR A 447 25.27 2.82 -2.38
C THR A 447 24.96 1.33 -2.47
N TRP A 448 25.98 0.51 -2.75
CA TRP A 448 25.85 -0.94 -2.92
C TRP A 448 27.09 -1.71 -2.43
N TRP A 449 26.90 -2.97 -2.03
CA TRP A 449 28.01 -3.92 -1.83
C TRP A 449 28.14 -4.79 -3.06
N THR A 450 29.37 -4.97 -3.55
CA THR A 450 29.61 -5.71 -4.79
C THR A 450 29.44 -7.22 -4.60
N ALA A 451 29.14 -7.92 -5.71
CA ALA A 451 28.96 -9.36 -5.72
C ALA A 451 30.29 -10.10 -5.54
N ARG A 452 30.22 -11.41 -5.24
CA ARG A 452 31.39 -12.27 -5.04
C ARG A 452 32.36 -12.26 -6.23
N THR A 453 31.84 -12.10 -7.44
CA THR A 453 32.60 -12.11 -8.70
C THR A 453 33.35 -10.81 -8.97
N ASP A 454 33.00 -9.74 -8.27
CA ASP A 454 33.56 -8.41 -8.48
C ASP A 454 34.65 -8.11 -7.44
N THR A 455 35.39 -7.02 -7.64
CA THR A 455 36.25 -6.49 -6.57
C THR A 455 35.38 -6.15 -5.37
N ARG A 456 35.67 -6.78 -4.23
CA ARG A 456 34.92 -6.61 -2.99
C ARG A 456 35.07 -5.19 -2.46
N GLN A 457 34.00 -4.42 -2.57
CA GLN A 457 33.94 -3.05 -2.07
C GLN A 457 32.50 -2.66 -1.76
N ARG A 458 32.35 -1.63 -0.93
CA ARG A 458 31.11 -0.86 -0.85
C ARG A 458 31.21 0.29 -1.84
N VAL A 459 30.51 0.18 -2.96
CA VAL A 459 30.29 1.30 -3.89
C VAL A 459 29.51 2.37 -3.13
N ARG A 460 30.07 3.58 -3.07
CA ARG A 460 29.45 4.71 -2.37
C ARG A 460 28.54 5.46 -3.34
N GLY A 461 27.31 5.70 -2.91
CA GLY A 461 26.39 6.64 -3.54
C GLY A 461 26.64 8.07 -3.07
N LEU A 462 25.68 8.95 -3.37
CA LEU A 462 25.74 10.37 -2.96
C LEU A 462 25.42 10.60 -1.48
N LEU A 463 24.82 9.60 -0.80
CA LEU A 463 24.55 9.62 0.64
C LEU A 463 25.32 8.50 1.34
N ASP A 464 26.09 8.86 2.37
CA ASP A 464 26.72 7.94 3.32
C ASP A 464 26.49 8.42 4.76
N PHE A 465 25.71 7.67 5.54
CA PHE A 465 25.41 8.05 6.92
C PHE A 465 26.64 8.05 7.83
N ASN A 466 27.74 7.39 7.43
CA ASN A 466 28.99 7.43 8.19
C ASN A 466 29.72 8.78 8.03
N GLU A 467 29.46 9.52 6.97
CA GLU A 467 30.13 10.79 6.67
C GLU A 467 29.36 12.01 7.21
N ILE A 468 28.04 11.86 7.44
CA ILE A 468 27.18 12.96 7.93
C ILE A 468 27.13 13.09 9.47
N GLY A 469 27.99 12.36 10.19
CA GLY A 469 28.20 12.58 11.63
C GLY A 469 27.33 11.78 12.60
N ILE A 470 26.57 10.77 12.14
CA ILE A 470 25.78 9.92 13.06
C ILE A 470 26.70 8.97 13.84
N LYS A 471 26.92 9.23 15.13
CA LYS A 471 27.84 8.46 16.01
C LYS A 471 27.51 6.97 16.08
N ASN A 472 26.23 6.61 16.11
CA ASN A 472 25.76 5.22 16.10
C ASN A 472 24.47 5.09 15.27
N ARG A 473 24.63 5.00 13.95
CA ARG A 473 23.49 4.84 13.01
C ARG A 473 22.68 3.57 13.19
N ARG A 474 23.13 2.65 14.06
CA ARG A 474 22.48 1.36 14.31
C ARG A 474 21.58 1.37 15.56
N SER A 475 21.48 2.51 16.24
CA SER A 475 20.49 2.75 17.28
C SER A 475 19.33 3.56 16.71
N VAL A 476 18.11 3.02 16.81
CA VAL A 476 16.88 3.75 16.42
C VAL A 476 16.78 5.09 17.15
N GLN A 477 17.12 5.11 18.44
CA GLN A 477 17.12 6.34 19.25
C GLN A 477 18.12 7.35 18.70
N VAL A 478 19.37 6.95 18.44
CA VAL A 478 20.40 7.88 17.94
C VAL A 478 20.05 8.44 16.57
N VAL A 479 19.40 7.65 15.70
CA VAL A 479 18.91 8.15 14.41
C VAL A 479 17.75 9.13 14.58
N ALA A 480 16.84 8.89 15.54
CA ALA A 480 15.75 9.83 15.84
C ALA A 480 16.30 11.14 16.44
N ASP A 481 17.25 11.06 17.37
CA ASP A 481 17.93 12.21 17.97
C ASP A 481 18.67 13.02 16.89
N PHE A 482 19.40 12.35 16.00
CA PHE A 482 20.03 12.99 14.83
C PHE A 482 18.99 13.69 13.94
N ALA A 483 17.87 13.04 13.63
CA ALA A 483 16.82 13.65 12.81
C ALA A 483 16.23 14.90 13.50
N TYR A 484 16.12 14.91 14.83
CA TYR A 484 15.64 16.04 15.61
C TYR A 484 16.66 17.20 15.61
N GLU A 485 17.95 16.90 15.72
CA GLU A 485 19.05 17.87 15.67
C GLU A 485 19.27 18.48 14.27
N HIS A 486 18.77 17.81 13.23
CA HIS A 486 18.94 18.19 11.82
C HIS A 486 17.60 18.49 11.12
N PRO A 487 16.88 19.56 11.52
CA PRO A 487 15.57 19.90 10.96
C PRO A 487 15.63 20.28 9.48
N GLU A 488 16.81 20.59 8.92
CA GLU A 488 17.03 20.79 7.50
C GLU A 488 16.97 19.49 6.69
N LEU A 489 17.23 18.35 7.33
CA LEU A 489 17.19 17.02 6.69
C LEU A 489 15.86 16.30 6.95
N PHE A 490 15.28 16.49 8.14
CA PHE A 490 14.06 15.80 8.56
C PHE A 490 13.00 16.75 9.13
N ASP A 491 11.74 16.39 8.90
CA ASP A 491 10.60 16.84 9.67
C ASP A 491 10.25 15.75 10.70
N VAL A 492 10.50 16.04 11.98
CA VAL A 492 10.34 15.09 13.08
C VAL A 492 9.10 15.43 13.89
N TYR A 493 8.27 14.42 14.09
CA TYR A 493 7.12 14.48 14.99
C TYR A 493 7.29 13.45 16.11
N GLU A 494 7.44 13.91 17.34
CA GLU A 494 7.43 13.07 18.53
C GLU A 494 6.02 12.97 19.09
N LEU A 495 5.56 11.75 19.36
CA LEU A 495 4.25 11.52 19.94
C LEU A 495 4.29 11.73 21.47
N PRO A 496 3.49 12.64 22.06
CA PRO A 496 3.37 12.81 23.51
C PRO A 496 3.00 11.49 24.19
N VAL A 497 3.46 11.28 25.43
CA VAL A 497 3.31 9.97 26.12
C VAL A 497 1.84 9.59 26.30
N GLU A 498 0.99 10.57 26.56
CA GLU A 498 -0.45 10.50 26.76
C GLU A 498 -1.22 10.11 25.48
N GLU A 499 -0.69 10.46 24.31
CA GLU A 499 -1.22 10.09 22.99
C GLU A 499 -0.70 8.73 22.52
N ARG A 500 0.26 8.12 23.23
CA ARG A 500 0.80 6.81 22.85
C ARG A 500 -0.18 5.71 23.20
N HIS A 501 -0.75 5.11 22.16
CA HIS A 501 -1.56 3.90 22.29
C HIS A 501 -0.71 2.66 22.01
N PRO A 502 -0.53 1.73 22.97
CA PRO A 502 0.05 0.43 22.70
C PRO A 502 -0.80 -0.38 21.72
N PHE A 503 -0.17 -1.11 20.81
CA PHE A 503 -0.85 -1.90 19.77
C PHE A 503 -1.85 -2.95 20.31
N ILE A 504 -1.65 -3.44 21.54
CA ILE A 504 -2.58 -4.37 22.21
C ILE A 504 -3.99 -3.79 22.32
N PHE A 505 -4.13 -2.46 22.35
CA PHE A 505 -5.40 -1.74 22.30
C PHE A 505 -5.71 -1.34 20.85
N ARG A 506 -5.93 -2.34 19.99
CA ARG A 506 -6.05 -2.18 18.53
C ARG A 506 -7.01 -1.08 18.10
N ASP A 507 -8.20 -1.03 18.69
CA ASP A 507 -9.22 -0.03 18.29
C ASP A 507 -8.74 1.39 18.55
N ARG A 508 -8.10 1.65 19.70
CA ARG A 508 -7.50 2.96 20.00
C ARG A 508 -6.31 3.26 19.10
N PHE A 509 -5.47 2.26 18.84
CA PHE A 509 -4.29 2.41 17.98
C PHE A 509 -4.68 2.78 16.54
N PHE A 510 -5.61 2.03 15.94
CA PHE A 510 -6.05 2.28 14.57
C PHE A 510 -6.97 3.49 14.46
N GLY A 511 -7.79 3.77 15.49
CA GLY A 511 -8.55 5.01 15.59
C GLY A 511 -7.63 6.23 15.55
N TYR A 512 -6.59 6.25 16.39
CA TYR A 512 -5.59 7.30 16.39
C TYR A 512 -4.89 7.46 15.03
N LEU A 513 -4.46 6.36 14.41
CA LEU A 513 -3.84 6.40 13.07
C LEU A 513 -4.77 6.98 12.01
N HIS A 514 -6.07 6.68 12.07
CA HIS A 514 -7.05 7.22 11.13
C HIS A 514 -7.32 8.70 11.36
N GLU A 515 -7.50 9.12 12.62
CA GLU A 515 -7.69 10.53 12.98
C GLU A 515 -6.49 11.39 12.57
N HIS A 516 -5.28 10.85 12.68
CA HIS A 516 -4.02 11.55 12.41
C HIS A 516 -3.35 11.11 11.10
N ARG A 517 -4.09 10.52 10.17
CA ARG A 517 -3.56 9.92 8.93
C ARG A 517 -2.70 10.88 8.10
N ASP A 518 -3.02 12.17 8.09
CA ASP A 518 -2.23 13.21 7.40
C ASP A 518 -0.80 13.37 7.92
N ARG A 519 -0.56 12.96 9.17
CA ARG A 519 0.76 12.96 9.81
C ARG A 519 1.62 11.78 9.35
N PHE A 520 1.04 10.73 8.75
CA PHE A 520 1.72 9.49 8.34
C PHE A 520 1.62 9.27 6.83
N ARG A 521 2.60 9.77 6.09
CA ARG A 521 2.61 9.75 4.63
C ARG A 521 3.56 8.68 4.09
N VAL A 522 3.32 8.25 2.86
CA VAL A 522 4.21 7.32 2.15
C VAL A 522 5.64 7.84 2.19
N GLY A 523 6.53 6.98 2.65
CA GLY A 523 7.95 7.25 2.77
C GLY A 523 8.40 7.80 4.11
N ASP A 524 7.48 8.14 5.02
CA ASP A 524 7.83 8.46 6.41
C ASP A 524 8.44 7.23 7.09
N VAL A 525 9.41 7.48 7.98
CA VAL A 525 9.93 6.47 8.90
C VAL A 525 9.14 6.57 10.20
N VAL A 526 8.57 5.46 10.65
CA VAL A 526 7.89 5.38 11.93
C VAL A 526 8.75 4.55 12.87
N THR A 527 8.93 5.05 14.09
CA THR A 527 9.57 4.32 15.18
C THR A 527 8.55 3.97 16.24
N ILE A 528 8.62 2.74 16.74
CA ILE A 528 7.81 2.27 17.85
C ILE A 528 8.69 1.94 19.05
N HIS A 529 8.14 2.17 20.24
CA HIS A 529 8.85 1.99 21.49
C HIS A 529 7.94 1.35 22.55
N GLY A 530 8.50 0.45 23.35
CA GLY A 530 7.80 -0.19 24.45
C GLY A 530 8.39 -1.54 24.84
N PRO A 531 7.87 -2.16 25.90
CA PRO A 531 8.37 -3.43 26.40
C PRO A 531 8.08 -4.58 25.43
N ARG A 532 9.04 -5.50 25.29
CA ARG A 532 8.83 -6.84 24.73
C ARG A 532 8.04 -7.70 25.74
N ASN A 533 7.71 -8.94 25.37
CA ASN A 533 7.04 -9.89 26.26
C ASN A 533 7.86 -10.22 27.52
N ASN A 534 9.20 -10.14 27.44
CA ASN A 534 10.11 -10.33 28.57
C ASN A 534 10.31 -9.05 29.43
N GLY A 535 9.56 -7.99 29.17
CA GLY A 535 9.67 -6.72 29.90
C GLY A 535 10.79 -5.79 29.44
N VAL A 536 11.73 -6.26 28.63
CA VAL A 536 12.84 -5.44 28.11
C VAL A 536 12.29 -4.44 27.09
N VAL A 537 12.57 -3.16 27.33
CA VAL A 537 12.18 -2.08 26.43
C VAL A 537 13.01 -2.18 25.15
N ALA A 538 12.34 -2.13 24.00
CA ALA A 538 13.01 -2.23 22.71
C ALA A 538 12.38 -1.30 21.69
N TRP A 539 13.22 -0.86 20.76
CA TRP A 539 12.85 -0.05 19.61
C TRP A 539 12.60 -0.93 18.39
N HIS A 540 11.82 -0.39 17.46
CA HIS A 540 11.69 -0.92 16.11
C HIS A 540 11.31 0.19 15.13
N SER A 541 11.68 0.06 13.87
CA SER A 541 11.46 1.07 12.84
C SER A 541 11.05 0.46 11.50
N PHE A 542 10.24 1.19 10.75
CA PHE A 542 9.77 0.82 9.41
C PHE A 542 9.35 2.06 8.61
N PHE A 543 9.27 1.94 7.29
CA PHE A 543 8.65 2.96 6.43
C PHE A 543 7.14 2.78 6.37
N VAL A 544 6.39 3.88 6.28
CA VAL A 544 5.05 3.86 5.68
C VAL A 544 5.24 3.60 4.18
N TYR A 545 4.74 2.47 3.69
CA TYR A 545 4.96 2.04 2.32
C TYR A 545 3.83 2.49 1.39
N GLU A 546 2.59 2.42 1.88
CA GLU A 546 1.38 2.77 1.14
C GLU A 546 0.29 3.36 2.02
N THR A 547 -0.59 4.13 1.40
CA THR A 547 -1.82 4.68 1.98
C THR A 547 -3.02 4.29 1.13
N ASP A 548 -4.20 4.16 1.75
CA ASP A 548 -5.46 4.00 1.06
C ASP A 548 -5.86 5.32 0.38
N PRO A 549 -6.07 5.38 -0.95
CA PRO A 549 -6.38 6.63 -1.63
C PRO A 549 -7.75 7.21 -1.30
N ILE A 550 -8.68 6.47 -0.67
CA ILE A 550 -9.97 7.05 -0.24
C ILE A 550 -9.81 7.77 1.09
N THR A 551 -9.26 7.07 2.08
CA THR A 551 -9.19 7.61 3.43
C THR A 551 -7.89 8.35 3.69
N GLY A 552 -6.80 8.10 2.98
CA GLY A 552 -5.45 8.56 3.35
C GLY A 552 -4.81 7.73 4.46
N MET A 553 -5.50 6.69 4.98
CA MET A 553 -4.99 5.82 6.04
C MET A 553 -3.72 5.07 5.57
N PRO A 554 -2.63 5.04 6.35
CA PRO A 554 -1.49 4.18 6.02
C PRO A 554 -1.86 2.69 6.16
N THR A 555 -1.72 1.92 5.08
CA THR A 555 -2.20 0.53 5.00
C THR A 555 -1.06 -0.48 5.09
N LEU A 556 0.06 -0.20 4.42
CA LEU A 556 1.25 -1.06 4.42
C LEU A 556 2.47 -0.33 4.94
N VAL A 557 3.35 -1.12 5.56
CA VAL A 557 4.65 -0.71 6.06
C VAL A 557 5.74 -1.63 5.51
N ALA A 558 6.94 -1.10 5.37
CA ALA A 558 8.12 -1.85 4.98
C ALA A 558 9.15 -1.80 6.10
N GLY A 559 9.53 -2.95 6.64
CA GLY A 559 10.42 -3.04 7.79
C GLY A 559 11.19 -4.34 7.84
N ASN A 560 12.14 -4.40 8.77
CA ASN A 560 12.94 -5.59 9.03
C ASN A 560 12.81 -6.02 10.49
N ALA A 561 11.76 -6.79 10.80
CA ALA A 561 11.65 -7.52 12.08
C ALA A 561 11.92 -9.01 11.81
N GLY A 562 13.20 -9.35 11.61
CA GLY A 562 13.68 -10.70 11.28
C GLY A 562 14.02 -10.89 9.79
N LYS A 563 13.15 -10.48 8.88
CA LYS A 563 13.50 -10.37 7.45
C LYS A 563 12.83 -9.12 6.87
N PRO A 564 13.48 -8.42 5.93
CA PRO A 564 12.83 -7.35 5.17
C PRO A 564 11.52 -7.81 4.53
N ARG A 565 10.40 -7.14 4.85
CA ARG A 565 9.07 -7.44 4.30
C ARG A 565 8.24 -6.17 4.14
N ILE A 566 7.31 -6.20 3.17
CA ILE A 566 6.17 -5.28 3.08
C ILE A 566 4.94 -5.99 3.64
N ARG A 567 4.32 -5.44 4.68
CA ARG A 567 3.18 -6.04 5.38
C ARG A 567 2.24 -4.98 5.94
N THR A 568 1.08 -5.41 6.42
CA THR A 568 0.15 -4.54 7.12
C THR A 568 0.70 -4.12 8.48
N TRP A 569 0.17 -3.03 9.03
CA TRP A 569 0.48 -2.59 10.40
C TRP A 569 0.20 -3.68 11.43
N GLU A 570 -0.92 -4.39 11.30
CA GLU A 570 -1.26 -5.52 12.18
C GLU A 570 -0.14 -6.57 12.20
N ASN A 571 0.37 -6.95 11.03
CA ASN A 571 1.40 -7.97 10.91
C ASN A 571 2.79 -7.50 11.39
N GLU A 572 3.12 -6.22 11.19
CA GLU A 572 4.37 -5.63 11.67
C GLU A 572 4.42 -5.61 13.21
N LEU A 573 3.30 -5.26 13.85
CA LEU A 573 3.22 -5.03 15.30
C LEU A 573 2.85 -6.28 16.10
N ARG A 574 2.38 -7.35 15.45
CA ARG A 574 1.89 -8.58 16.10
C ARG A 574 2.87 -9.20 17.11
N SER A 575 4.17 -9.18 16.82
CA SER A 575 5.18 -9.77 17.73
C SER A 575 5.50 -8.88 18.94
N SER A 576 5.05 -7.62 18.93
CA SER A 576 5.39 -6.62 19.94
C SER A 576 4.17 -5.76 20.33
N PRO A 577 3.08 -6.36 20.83
CA PRO A 577 1.82 -5.66 21.02
C PRO A 577 1.84 -4.59 22.11
N ARG A 578 2.83 -4.58 22.99
CA ARG A 578 2.96 -3.55 24.03
C ARG A 578 3.70 -2.29 23.55
N ARG A 579 4.15 -2.25 22.29
CA ARG A 579 4.80 -1.07 21.71
C ARG A 579 3.75 -0.10 21.17
N SER A 580 4.11 1.18 21.18
CA SER A 580 3.33 2.29 20.66
C SER A 580 4.19 3.11 19.69
N ILE A 581 3.55 3.89 18.82
CA ILE A 581 4.26 4.86 17.97
C ILE A 581 4.94 5.89 18.86
N LYS A 582 6.21 6.19 18.58
CA LYS A 582 7.02 7.11 19.37
C LYS A 582 7.47 8.31 18.54
N HIS A 583 7.97 8.07 17.33
CA HIS A 583 8.32 9.15 16.39
C HIS A 583 7.85 8.84 14.97
N ARG A 584 7.58 9.91 14.22
CA ARG A 584 7.55 9.93 12.76
C ARG A 584 8.71 10.81 12.28
N LEU A 585 9.58 10.27 11.45
CA LEU A 585 10.70 10.98 10.82
C LEU A 585 10.40 11.07 9.32
N ARG A 586 10.24 12.29 8.79
CA ARG A 586 9.99 12.52 7.38
C ARG A 586 11.23 13.14 6.74
N PRO A 587 11.97 12.44 5.86
CA PRO A 587 13.00 13.07 5.06
C PRO A 587 12.42 14.26 4.29
N ARG A 588 13.06 15.43 4.38
CA ARG A 588 12.64 16.61 3.61
C ARG A 588 12.82 16.38 2.12
N LEU A 589 11.90 16.93 1.33
CA LEU A 589 11.90 16.74 -0.11
C LEU A 589 13.18 17.29 -0.73
N GLU A 590 13.58 18.50 -0.32
CA GLU A 590 14.76 19.22 -0.80
C GLU A 590 16.04 18.44 -0.50
N TRP A 591 16.11 17.80 0.67
CA TRP A 591 17.23 16.94 1.04
C TRP A 591 17.28 15.68 0.17
N LEU A 592 16.15 14.99 -0.02
CA LEU A 592 16.09 13.82 -0.90
C LEU A 592 16.53 14.15 -2.34
N GLU A 593 16.13 15.29 -2.88
CA GLU A 593 16.50 15.73 -4.23
C GLU A 593 18.00 16.04 -4.36
N SER A 594 18.71 16.31 -3.26
CA SER A 594 20.14 16.59 -3.32
C SER A 594 20.99 15.34 -3.60
N PHE A 595 20.44 14.13 -3.47
CA PHE A 595 21.17 12.87 -3.67
C PHE A 595 20.39 11.77 -4.42
N ILE A 596 19.12 11.99 -4.73
CA ILE A 596 18.32 11.09 -5.56
C ILE A 596 18.11 11.74 -6.93
N THR A 597 18.62 11.10 -7.97
CA THR A 597 18.27 11.45 -9.35
C THR A 597 17.01 10.69 -9.75
N PRO A 598 15.88 11.35 -10.02
CA PRO A 598 14.68 10.67 -10.51
C PRO A 598 14.99 9.94 -11.82
N ASP A 599 14.67 8.66 -11.87
CA ASP A 599 14.78 7.85 -13.09
C ASP A 599 13.56 8.14 -13.99
N PRO A 600 13.73 8.78 -15.16
CA PRO A 600 12.60 9.09 -16.04
C PRO A 600 11.90 7.81 -16.57
N SER A 601 12.59 6.66 -16.60
CA SER A 601 11.98 5.39 -17.00
C SER A 601 10.96 4.87 -16.00
N LEU A 602 10.96 5.39 -14.77
CA LEU A 602 9.95 5.11 -13.74
C LEU A 602 8.69 5.96 -13.83
N ALA A 603 8.63 6.92 -14.76
CA ALA A 603 7.45 7.76 -14.91
C ALA A 603 6.26 6.91 -15.41
N GLY A 604 5.32 6.60 -14.50
CA GLY A 604 4.06 5.94 -14.83
C GLY A 604 3.97 4.45 -14.48
N SER A 605 5.06 3.78 -14.08
CA SER A 605 4.99 2.39 -13.61
C SER A 605 4.52 2.33 -12.16
N VAL A 606 3.38 1.74 -11.85
CA VAL A 606 2.93 1.56 -10.46
C VAL A 606 3.87 0.54 -9.78
N PRO A 607 4.38 0.79 -8.55
CA PRO A 607 5.15 -0.20 -7.83
C PRO A 607 4.20 -1.35 -7.52
N GLU A 608 4.49 -2.54 -8.02
CA GLU A 608 3.65 -3.69 -7.74
C GLU A 608 3.74 -4.08 -6.28
N LEU A 609 2.59 -4.47 -5.73
CA LEU A 609 2.55 -5.15 -4.46
C LEU A 609 3.23 -6.49 -4.59
N SER A 610 4.49 -6.56 -4.18
CA SER A 610 5.16 -7.85 -4.11
C SER A 610 4.35 -8.81 -3.23
N SER A 611 4.17 -10.05 -3.71
CA SER A 611 3.52 -11.12 -2.95
C SER A 611 4.40 -11.67 -1.83
N SER A 612 5.54 -11.01 -1.58
CA SER A 612 6.54 -11.39 -0.60
C SER A 612 5.92 -11.93 0.67
N PRO A 613 6.40 -13.10 1.14
CA PRO A 613 5.71 -13.85 2.16
C PRO A 613 5.55 -12.98 3.40
N GLY A 614 4.30 -12.66 3.77
CA GLY A 614 3.92 -12.22 5.11
C GLY A 614 4.31 -13.24 6.14
#